data_AF-A0A1G5BG74-F1
#
_entry.id   AF-A0A1G5BG74-F1
#
_cell.length_a   1.000
_cell.length_b   1.000
_cell.length_c   1.000
_cell.angle_alpha   90.00
_cell.angle_beta   90.00
_cell.angle_gamma   90.00
#
_symmetry.space_group_name_H-M   'P 1'
#
loop_
_entity.id
_entity.type
_entity.pdbx_description
1 polymer ?
#
loop_
_entity_poly.entity_id
_entity_poly.type
_entity_poly.pdbx_seq_one_letter_code
_entity_poly.pdbx_strand_id
1 'polypeptide(L)'
;MSDPIQAQYVQRMNRLALVIDEKLNGRRKPGRPRQLAFILLTAEFGKIDGGRVNYISNGERADMIAMLREYLARVEGRYVEPKKGMQQ
;
A
#
# COMPACT_ATOMS: atom_id res chain seq x y z
N MET A 1 -7.83 -7.37 -17.40
CA MET A 1 -7.67 -6.49 -16.23
C MET A 1 -6.51 -5.56 -16.53
N SER A 2 -6.67 -4.25 -16.35
CA SER A 2 -5.56 -3.31 -16.56
C SER A 2 -4.44 -3.60 -15.58
N ASP A 3 -3.18 -3.61 -16.05
CA ASP A 3 -2.03 -3.76 -15.17
C ASP A 3 -2.07 -2.72 -14.02
N PRO A 4 -1.52 -3.01 -12.84
CA PRO A 4 -1.50 -2.05 -11.73
C PRO A 4 -0.53 -0.88 -11.96
N ILE A 5 0.40 -1.02 -12.92
CA ILE A 5 1.44 -0.03 -13.23
C ILE A 5 1.52 0.18 -14.74
N GLN A 6 1.61 1.43 -15.22
CA GLN A 6 1.84 1.77 -16.62
C GLN A 6 3.24 1.28 -17.03
N ALA A 7 3.36 0.75 -18.26
CA ALA A 7 4.59 0.12 -18.74
C ALA A 7 5.85 0.98 -18.52
N GLN A 8 5.76 2.30 -18.76
CA GLN A 8 6.88 3.24 -18.57
C GLN A 8 7.36 3.38 -17.11
N TYR A 9 6.55 2.99 -16.12
CA TYR A 9 6.84 3.16 -14.69
C TYR A 9 7.19 1.84 -13.99
N VAL A 10 6.95 0.68 -14.61
CA VAL A 10 7.14 -0.65 -14.00
C VAL A 10 8.53 -0.82 -13.38
N GLN A 11 9.61 -0.53 -14.12
CA GLN A 11 10.97 -0.71 -13.60
C GLN A 11 11.26 0.21 -12.41
N ARG A 12 10.83 1.48 -12.49
CA ARG A 12 11.07 2.47 -11.44
C ARG A 12 10.31 2.14 -10.17
N MET A 13 9.03 1.76 -10.29
CA MET A 13 8.20 1.40 -9.15
C MET A 13 8.63 0.10 -8.47
N ASN A 14 9.06 -0.91 -9.22
CA ASN A 14 9.62 -2.14 -8.63
C ASN A 14 10.90 -1.86 -7.82
N ARG A 15 11.80 -1.00 -8.33
CA ARG A 15 13.01 -0.59 -7.59
C ARG A 15 12.66 0.15 -6.30
N LEU A 16 11.71 1.08 -6.36
CA LEU A 16 11.24 1.79 -5.17
C LEU A 16 10.62 0.84 -4.15
N ALA A 17 9.78 -0.11 -4.60
CA ALA A 17 9.16 -1.08 -3.72
C ALA A 17 10.21 -1.94 -3.00
N LEU A 18 11.28 -2.35 -3.68
CA LEU A 18 12.40 -3.09 -3.06
C LEU A 18 13.10 -2.25 -1.99
N VAL A 19 13.41 -0.98 -2.27
CA VAL A 19 14.06 -0.08 -1.31
C VAL A 19 13.18 0.17 -0.09
N ILE A 20 11.89 0.42 -0.29
CA ILE A 20 10.92 0.63 0.80
C ILE A 20 10.80 -0.65 1.64
N ASP A 21 10.64 -1.82 1.01
CA ASP A 21 10.55 -3.10 1.71
C ASP A 21 11.81 -3.36 2.55
N GLU A 22 13.02 -3.11 2.02
CA GLU A 22 14.25 -3.28 2.79
C GLU A 22 14.37 -2.28 3.95
N LYS A 23 13.92 -1.03 3.77
CA LYS A 23 13.97 -0.01 4.84
C LYS A 23 12.97 -0.29 5.96
N LEU A 24 11.80 -0.83 5.64
CA LEU A 24 10.75 -1.12 6.63
C LEU A 24 10.94 -2.50 7.28
N ASN A 25 11.29 -3.52 6.50
CA ASN A 25 11.34 -4.91 6.95
C ASN A 25 12.77 -5.46 7.13
N GLY A 26 13.78 -4.69 6.75
CA GLY A 26 15.15 -5.17 6.62
C GLY A 26 15.36 -6.01 5.36
N ARG A 27 16.60 -6.44 5.13
CA ARG A 27 16.93 -7.34 4.02
C ARG A 27 16.16 -8.65 4.16
N ARG A 28 15.60 -9.13 3.04
CA ARG A 28 14.94 -10.44 2.98
C ARG A 28 15.93 -11.54 3.38
N LYS A 29 15.51 -12.34 4.36
CA LYS A 29 16.24 -13.51 4.85
C LYS A 29 15.28 -14.70 4.87
N PRO A 30 15.73 -15.91 4.48
CA PRO A 30 14.92 -17.11 4.62
C PRO A 30 14.39 -17.26 6.06
N GLY A 31 13.10 -17.58 6.19
CA GLY A 31 12.46 -17.78 7.50
C GLY A 31 12.13 -16.52 8.30
N ARG A 32 12.49 -15.31 7.83
CA ARG A 32 12.10 -14.06 8.49
C ARG A 32 10.85 -13.46 7.83
N PRO A 33 9.68 -13.46 8.50
CA PRO A 33 8.49 -12.82 7.95
C PRO A 33 8.67 -11.29 7.89
N ARG A 34 7.97 -10.65 6.95
CA ARG A 34 7.85 -9.19 6.89
C ARG A 34 6.93 -8.74 8.02
N GLN A 35 7.28 -7.63 8.67
CA GLN A 35 6.53 -7.08 9.79
C GLN A 35 5.54 -6.00 9.33
N LEU A 36 5.94 -5.20 8.35
CA LEU A 36 5.19 -4.06 7.85
C LEU A 36 4.77 -4.26 6.40
N ALA A 37 3.47 -4.06 6.15
CA ALA A 37 2.92 -3.90 4.82
C ALA A 37 2.93 -2.41 4.41
N PHE A 38 3.08 -2.15 3.12
CA PHE A 38 2.96 -0.82 2.54
C PHE A 38 2.26 -0.86 1.19
N ILE A 39 1.66 0.27 0.83
CA ILE A 39 1.13 0.53 -0.50
C ILE A 39 1.78 1.83 -1.00
N LEU A 40 2.34 1.81 -2.20
CA LEU A 40 2.83 2.99 -2.90
C LEU A 40 1.85 3.33 -4.01
N LEU A 41 1.18 4.47 -3.88
CA LEU A 41 0.31 5.06 -4.90
C LEU A 41 1.07 6.19 -5.60
N THR A 42 1.05 6.20 -6.92
CA THR A 42 1.67 7.26 -7.72
C THR A 42 0.76 7.66 -8.87
N ALA A 43 0.75 8.94 -9.18
CA ALA A 43 0.04 9.50 -10.32
C ALA A 43 0.82 10.69 -10.85
N GLU A 44 0.55 11.07 -12.10
CA GLU A 44 1.06 12.32 -12.65
C GLU A 44 0.33 13.51 -12.00
N PHE A 45 1.08 14.53 -11.59
CA PHE A 45 0.50 15.75 -11.04
C PHE A 45 -0.48 16.38 -12.03
N GLY A 46 -1.62 16.84 -11.53
CA GLY A 46 -2.68 17.44 -12.35
C GLY A 46 -3.49 16.46 -13.21
N LYS A 47 -3.25 15.14 -13.11
CA LYS A 47 -3.99 14.10 -13.87
C LYS A 47 -4.66 13.06 -12.97
N ILE A 48 -4.98 13.42 -11.72
CA ILE A 48 -5.59 12.50 -10.75
C ILE A 48 -7.11 12.42 -10.95
N ASP A 49 -7.76 13.51 -11.38
CA ASP A 49 -9.19 13.52 -11.70
C ASP A 49 -9.47 12.84 -13.04
N GLY A 50 -10.06 11.63 -12.98
CA GLY A 50 -10.37 10.81 -14.17
C GLY A 50 -9.18 10.05 -14.77
N GLY A 51 -8.00 10.13 -14.14
CA GLY A 51 -6.78 9.50 -14.61
C GLY A 51 -6.41 8.19 -13.91
N ARG A 52 -5.38 7.52 -14.44
CA ARG A 52 -4.88 6.24 -13.92
C ARG A 52 -3.91 6.47 -12.76
N VAL A 53 -4.21 5.87 -11.61
CA VAL A 53 -3.27 5.74 -10.49
C VAL A 53 -2.48 4.45 -10.66
N ASN A 54 -1.15 4.55 -10.62
CA ASN A 54 -0.28 3.38 -10.54
C ASN A 54 -0.11 2.97 -9.08
N TYR A 55 -0.15 1.67 -8.80
CA TYR A 55 0.06 1.17 -7.45
C TYR A 55 0.96 -0.06 -7.39
N ILE A 56 1.69 -0.18 -6.29
CA ILE A 56 2.46 -1.39 -5.92
C ILE A 56 2.40 -1.58 -4.40
N SER A 57 2.31 -2.83 -3.95
CA SER A 57 2.23 -3.20 -2.54
C SER A 57 3.20 -4.36 -2.27
N ASN A 58 3.70 -4.45 -1.04
CA ASN A 58 4.41 -5.64 -0.58
C ASN A 58 3.47 -6.64 0.13
N GLY A 59 2.25 -6.25 0.50
CA GLY A 59 1.25 -7.12 1.12
C GLY A 59 0.37 -7.86 0.11
N GLU A 60 -0.44 -8.78 0.60
CA GLU A 60 -1.44 -9.45 -0.24
C GLU A 60 -2.60 -8.50 -0.56
N ARG A 61 -3.42 -8.87 -1.56
CA ARG A 61 -4.56 -8.05 -1.99
C ARG A 61 -5.54 -7.78 -0.84
N ALA A 62 -5.74 -8.74 0.07
CA ALA A 62 -6.62 -8.59 1.22
C ALA A 62 -6.11 -7.51 2.19
N ASP A 63 -4.82 -7.55 2.55
CA ASP A 63 -4.19 -6.55 3.41
C ASP A 63 -4.24 -5.17 2.76
N MET A 64 -3.96 -5.09 1.46
CA MET A 64 -4.02 -3.83 0.71
C MET A 64 -5.42 -3.19 0.79
N ILE A 65 -6.48 -3.99 0.62
CA ILE A 65 -7.87 -3.50 0.71
C ILE A 65 -8.20 -3.07 2.14
N ALA A 66 -7.76 -3.83 3.15
CA ALA A 66 -7.98 -3.47 4.55
C ALA A 66 -7.31 -2.13 4.90
N MET A 67 -6.04 -1.95 4.50
CA MET A 67 -5.30 -0.70 4.70
C MET A 67 -5.96 0.50 4.02
N LEU A 68 -6.42 0.35 2.77
CA LEU A 68 -7.10 1.43 2.05
C LEU A 68 -8.46 1.78 2.67
N ARG A 69 -9.24 0.78 3.10
CA ARG A 69 -10.52 1.03 3.79
C ARG A 69 -10.33 1.78 5.10
N GLU A 70 -9.33 1.38 5.86
CA GLU A 70 -8.95 2.01 7.11
C GLU A 70 -8.54 3.47 6.90
N TYR A 71 -7.64 3.72 5.96
CA TYR A 71 -7.21 5.07 5.60
C TYR A 71 -8.38 5.94 5.09
N LEU A 72 -9.22 5.42 4.19
CA LEU A 72 -10.39 6.13 3.67
C LEU A 72 -11.37 6.49 4.79
N ALA A 73 -11.64 5.55 5.70
CA ALA A 73 -12.48 5.82 6.86
C ALA A 73 -11.90 6.96 7.72
N ARG A 74 -10.58 7.02 7.93
CA ARG A 74 -9.94 8.13 8.67
C ARG A 74 -10.12 9.47 7.97
N VAL A 75 -9.80 9.55 6.68
CA VAL A 75 -9.82 10.83 5.95
C VAL A 75 -11.23 11.36 5.69
N GLU A 76 -12.22 10.48 5.62
CA GLU A 76 -13.63 10.87 5.46
C GLU A 76 -14.34 11.12 6.81
N GLY A 77 -13.62 11.05 7.93
CA GLY A 77 -14.19 11.21 9.28
C GLY A 77 -15.14 10.07 9.70
N ARG A 78 -15.11 8.93 9.00
CA ARG A 78 -15.90 7.73 9.28
C ARG A 78 -15.16 6.72 10.17
N TYR A 79 -13.94 7.03 10.58
CA TYR A 79 -13.16 6.19 11.48
C TYR A 79 -13.74 6.26 12.88
N VAL A 80 -14.35 5.16 13.30
CA VAL A 80 -14.68 4.91 14.69
C VAL A 80 -13.50 4.17 15.28
N GLU A 81 -12.79 4.81 16.21
CA GLU A 81 -11.78 4.12 17.00
C GLU A 81 -12.46 2.94 17.71
N PRO A 82 -12.01 1.70 17.49
CA PRO A 82 -12.59 0.57 18.20
C PRO A 82 -12.38 0.81 19.70
N LYS A 83 -13.48 0.91 20.46
CA LYS A 83 -13.44 1.13 21.91
C LYS A 83 -12.47 0.11 22.51
N LYS A 84 -11.38 0.59 23.09
CA LYS A 84 -10.41 -0.22 23.80
C LYS A 84 -11.11 -0.81 25.03
N GLY A 85 -11.56 -2.06 24.94
CA GLY A 85 -12.10 -2.80 26.08
C GLY A 85 -13.43 -3.50 25.81
N MET A 86 -13.36 -4.74 25.34
CA MET A 86 -14.18 -5.85 25.82
C MET A 86 -13.56 -7.15 25.31
N GLN A 87 -12.38 -7.48 25.86
CA GLN A 87 -12.11 -8.88 26.16
C GLN A 87 -12.86 -9.16 27.47
N GLN A 88 -13.99 -9.86 27.36
CA GLN A 88 -14.52 -10.69 28.43
C GLN A 88 -14.60 -12.09 27.86
#